data_AF-A0AAN8URS2-F1
#
_entry.id   AF-A0AAN8URS2-F1
#
_cell.length_a   1.000
_cell.length_b   1.000
_cell.length_c   1.000
_cell.angle_alpha   90.00
_cell.angle_beta   90.00
_cell.angle_gamma   90.00
#
_symmetry.space_group_name_H-M   'P 1'
#
loop_
_entity.id
_entity.type
_entity.pdbx_description
1 polymer ?
#
loop_
_entity_poly.entity_id
_entity_poly.type
_entity_poly.pdbx_seq_one_letter_code
_entity_poly.pdbx_strand_id
1 'polypeptide(L)'
;MEKKKRQGESKQIRYWLLKTEPSEWSWEDQASNKGVSKWDGVKNKQAQKNMKAMKLNDLCFFYHSGAKSRRIVGVVEVVREWYEDDESGGGCVDVKAVGEMRNGINLQEMKRESGLKDFVLFRQPRLSVVPVGEDLWVKICEMGGGYEGDGGGESEAFHIFGVVNGMVKVCSWSKRLERGFCCGLVYGCVIRMQGDEFWHMTKVLRLRVNGRVELFNGKGGLIDGSIQRIDRTRLDIMAVEDPKLVPPQNMQWHVFSAFDEFLVTKWILTFLGMLKSGQADWLVEKCTELGAHGVTPLLTERSPMISDNCVDRLQHVILAATKQCEQLLKVLWEMETWKKPMVFIFCIGQRLHEMALNPPANAGSILPIIAQSDLSFLAVVESTPVISALNSLNKSPSGVLIVGPEGEEEVNMITEAGAIAVGLGPHRLRVETATMVLLAALMLWSDL
;
A
#
# COMPACT_ATOMS: atom_id res chain seq x y z
N MET A 1 -34.91 44.43 1.85
CA MET A 1 -34.00 43.74 0.92
C MET A 1 -33.28 42.66 1.70
N GLU A 2 -33.80 41.44 1.66
CA GLU A 2 -33.29 40.32 2.47
C GLU A 2 -32.79 39.25 1.49
N LYS A 3 -31.46 39.14 1.34
CA LYS A 3 -30.82 38.16 0.47
C LYS A 3 -30.80 36.81 1.20
N LYS A 4 -31.71 35.91 0.82
CA LYS A 4 -31.68 34.49 1.23
C LYS A 4 -30.38 33.83 0.78
N LYS A 5 -29.62 33.31 1.76
CA LYS A 5 -28.54 32.33 1.57
C LYS A 5 -29.12 31.09 0.87
N ARG A 6 -28.60 30.73 -0.32
CA ARG A 6 -28.75 29.38 -0.88
C ARG A 6 -27.70 28.49 -0.22
N GLN A 7 -28.11 27.69 0.75
CA GLN A 7 -27.37 26.50 1.17
C GLN A 7 -27.49 25.46 0.04
N GLY A 8 -26.36 24.94 -0.43
CA GLY A 8 -26.36 23.82 -1.37
C GLY A 8 -26.73 22.54 -0.62
N GLU A 9 -27.90 21.98 -0.93
CA GLU A 9 -28.28 20.64 -0.48
C GLU A 9 -27.38 19.60 -1.16
N SER A 10 -26.64 18.81 -0.37
CA SER A 10 -25.98 17.60 -0.86
C SER A 10 -27.06 16.60 -1.28
N LYS A 11 -27.21 16.36 -2.58
CA LYS A 11 -28.20 15.42 -3.14
C LYS A 11 -27.84 13.98 -2.74
N GLN A 12 -28.75 13.28 -2.06
CA GLN A 12 -28.56 11.89 -1.60
C GLN A 12 -28.49 10.93 -2.80
N ILE A 13 -27.43 10.11 -2.88
CA ILE A 13 -27.22 9.09 -3.92
C ILE A 13 -28.12 7.88 -3.62
N ARG A 14 -28.74 7.29 -4.65
CA ARG A 14 -29.50 6.03 -4.52
C ARG A 14 -28.78 4.86 -5.19
N TYR A 15 -29.11 3.67 -4.72
CA TYR A 15 -28.47 2.43 -5.16
C TYR A 15 -29.46 1.48 -5.84
N TRP A 16 -28.98 0.84 -6.90
CA TRP A 16 -29.79 -0.05 -7.73
C TRP A 16 -29.00 -1.29 -8.14
N LEU A 17 -29.69 -2.30 -8.67
CA LEU A 17 -29.10 -3.47 -9.31
C LEU A 17 -29.75 -3.66 -10.68
N LEU A 18 -28.91 -3.81 -11.70
CA LEU A 18 -29.26 -3.97 -13.10
C LEU A 18 -28.85 -5.37 -13.57
N LYS A 19 -29.80 -6.14 -14.11
CA LYS A 19 -29.54 -7.51 -14.58
C LYS A 19 -29.47 -7.62 -16.09
N THR A 20 -28.44 -8.30 -16.57
CA THR A 20 -28.27 -8.68 -17.97
C THR A 20 -27.70 -10.09 -18.07
N GLU A 21 -28.04 -10.85 -19.11
CA GLU A 21 -27.34 -12.10 -19.39
C GLU A 21 -26.00 -11.80 -20.09
N PRO A 22 -24.90 -12.47 -19.73
CA PRO A 22 -23.59 -12.22 -20.36
C PRO A 22 -23.57 -12.39 -21.89
N SER A 23 -24.48 -13.19 -22.43
CA SER A 23 -24.64 -13.38 -23.88
C SER A 23 -25.38 -12.23 -24.56
N GLU A 24 -26.14 -11.43 -23.82
CA GLU A 24 -26.82 -10.24 -24.34
C GLU A 24 -25.94 -9.00 -24.16
N TRP A 25 -25.37 -8.82 -22.95
CA TRP A 25 -24.47 -7.72 -22.65
C TRP A 25 -23.53 -8.09 -21.50
N SER A 26 -22.24 -8.29 -21.80
CA SER A 26 -21.22 -8.67 -20.82
C SER A 26 -20.59 -7.45 -20.13
N TRP A 27 -19.72 -7.68 -19.14
CA TRP A 27 -18.98 -6.60 -18.51
C TRP A 27 -17.91 -6.03 -19.47
N GLU A 28 -17.30 -6.90 -20.26
CA GLU A 28 -16.33 -6.56 -21.28
C GLU A 28 -16.93 -5.65 -22.37
N ASP A 29 -18.19 -5.90 -22.75
CA ASP A 29 -18.96 -5.02 -23.65
C ASP A 29 -19.19 -3.64 -23.02
N GLN A 30 -19.59 -3.63 -21.74
CA GLN A 30 -19.78 -2.41 -20.97
C GLN A 30 -18.49 -1.58 -20.86
N ALA A 31 -17.35 -2.22 -20.63
CA ALA A 31 -16.05 -1.57 -20.47
C ALA A 31 -15.49 -1.02 -21.80
N SER A 32 -15.73 -1.71 -22.93
CA SER A 32 -15.13 -1.38 -24.22
C SER A 32 -15.75 -0.15 -24.92
N ASN A 33 -17.02 0.19 -24.64
CA ASN A 33 -17.75 1.27 -25.32
C ASN A 33 -17.62 2.65 -24.65
N LYS A 34 -16.38 3.12 -24.38
CA LYS A 34 -16.12 4.33 -23.54
C LYS A 34 -16.79 4.26 -22.15
N GLY A 35 -17.17 3.05 -21.73
CA GLY A 35 -17.92 2.79 -20.53
C GLY A 35 -19.44 3.03 -20.61
N VAL A 36 -20.02 3.63 -21.66
CA VAL A 36 -21.43 4.06 -21.65
C VAL A 36 -22.33 3.09 -22.42
N SER A 37 -23.49 2.74 -21.85
CA SER A 37 -24.51 1.91 -22.49
C SER A 37 -25.92 2.44 -22.22
N LYS A 38 -26.80 2.21 -23.19
CA LYS A 38 -28.24 2.45 -23.07
C LYS A 38 -28.86 1.23 -22.39
N TRP A 39 -29.47 1.43 -21.23
CA TRP A 39 -30.18 0.37 -20.51
C TRP A 39 -31.65 0.36 -20.94
N ASP A 40 -31.99 -0.53 -21.87
CA ASP A 40 -33.30 -0.63 -22.51
C ASP A 40 -33.92 -2.04 -22.40
N GLY A 41 -34.94 -2.34 -23.20
CA GLY A 41 -35.58 -3.66 -23.24
C GLY A 41 -36.40 -4.05 -21.99
N VAL A 42 -36.51 -3.16 -21.00
CA VAL A 42 -37.21 -3.42 -19.74
C VAL A 42 -38.73 -3.30 -19.90
N LYS A 43 -39.42 -4.45 -20.05
CA LYS A 43 -40.89 -4.51 -20.20
C LYS A 43 -41.67 -4.55 -18.88
N ASN A 44 -41.03 -4.96 -17.78
CA ASN A 44 -41.72 -5.09 -16.50
C ASN A 44 -42.02 -3.70 -15.91
N LYS A 45 -43.31 -3.40 -15.67
CA LYS A 45 -43.76 -2.08 -15.17
C LYS A 45 -43.11 -1.66 -13.85
N GLN A 46 -42.82 -2.60 -12.95
CA GLN A 46 -42.14 -2.29 -11.68
C GLN A 46 -40.67 -1.93 -11.91
N ALA A 47 -39.97 -2.65 -12.80
CA ALA A 47 -38.60 -2.32 -13.17
C ALA A 47 -38.53 -0.97 -13.90
N GLN A 48 -39.48 -0.67 -14.78
CA GLN A 48 -39.61 0.67 -15.40
C GLN A 48 -39.85 1.76 -14.35
N LYS A 49 -40.68 1.51 -13.33
CA LYS A 49 -40.89 2.45 -12.22
C LYS A 49 -39.60 2.71 -11.45
N ASN A 50 -38.78 1.68 -11.24
CA ASN A 50 -37.46 1.82 -10.62
C ASN A 50 -36.52 2.67 -11.50
N MET A 51 -36.47 2.42 -12.81
CA MET A 51 -35.67 3.22 -13.74
C MET A 51 -36.13 4.69 -13.80
N LYS A 52 -37.44 4.95 -13.78
CA LYS A 52 -38.00 6.32 -13.69
C LYS A 52 -37.61 7.05 -12.41
N ALA A 53 -37.29 6.31 -11.34
CA ALA A 53 -36.90 6.87 -10.06
C ALA A 53 -35.37 7.12 -9.93
N MET A 54 -34.57 6.65 -10.89
CA MET A 54 -33.13 6.88 -10.95
C MET A 54 -32.82 8.35 -11.23
N LYS A 55 -31.75 8.85 -10.61
CA LYS A 55 -31.22 10.20 -10.78
C LYS A 55 -29.78 10.18 -11.25
N LEU A 56 -29.32 11.29 -11.84
CA LEU A 56 -27.92 11.45 -12.22
C LEU A 56 -27.00 11.15 -11.02
N ASN A 57 -25.94 10.37 -11.29
CA ASN A 57 -24.95 9.86 -10.34
C ASN A 57 -25.46 8.79 -9.35
N ASP A 58 -26.68 8.27 -9.50
CA ASP A 58 -27.08 7.05 -8.80
C ASP A 58 -26.17 5.89 -9.22
N LEU A 59 -25.86 5.00 -8.28
CA LEU A 59 -24.96 3.86 -8.50
C LEU A 59 -25.75 2.56 -8.64
N CYS A 60 -25.27 1.71 -9.53
CA CYS A 60 -25.95 0.49 -9.94
C CYS A 60 -24.97 -0.68 -9.95
N PHE A 61 -25.30 -1.76 -9.23
CA PHE A 61 -24.61 -3.03 -9.40
C PHE A 61 -24.94 -3.62 -10.77
N PHE A 62 -23.91 -3.98 -11.52
CA PHE A 62 -24.02 -4.74 -12.77
C PHE A 62 -24.04 -6.23 -12.44
N TYR A 63 -25.19 -6.86 -12.64
CA TYR A 63 -25.44 -8.25 -12.27
C TYR A 63 -25.62 -9.12 -13.51
N HIS A 64 -24.80 -10.17 -13.61
CA HIS A 64 -24.98 -11.21 -14.61
C HIS A 64 -26.09 -12.17 -14.17
N SER A 65 -27.16 -12.23 -14.97
CA SER A 65 -28.19 -13.27 -14.90
C SER A 65 -27.83 -14.50 -15.75
N GLY A 66 -28.66 -15.54 -15.70
CA GLY A 66 -28.40 -16.85 -16.32
C GLY A 66 -28.11 -17.95 -15.28
N ALA A 67 -28.11 -19.21 -15.67
CA ALA A 67 -27.93 -20.32 -14.72
C ALA A 67 -26.47 -20.51 -14.25
N LYS A 68 -25.49 -20.15 -15.09
CA LYS A 68 -24.05 -20.40 -14.88
C LYS A 68 -23.25 -19.19 -14.40
N SER A 69 -23.88 -18.01 -14.34
CA SER A 69 -23.19 -16.71 -14.25
C SER A 69 -23.81 -15.77 -13.20
N ARG A 70 -24.57 -16.28 -12.23
CA ARG A 70 -25.32 -15.47 -11.23
C ARG A 70 -24.41 -14.75 -10.25
N ARG A 71 -23.90 -13.58 -10.64
CA ARG A 71 -23.00 -12.77 -9.80
C ARG A 71 -23.07 -11.29 -10.12
N ILE A 72 -22.72 -10.48 -9.13
CA ILE A 72 -22.41 -9.06 -9.32
C ILE A 72 -20.97 -8.99 -9.84
N VAL A 73 -20.75 -8.29 -10.96
CA VAL A 73 -19.44 -8.20 -11.62
C VAL A 73 -18.85 -6.80 -11.64
N GLY A 74 -19.65 -5.76 -11.50
CA GLY A 74 -19.14 -4.39 -11.53
C GLY A 74 -20.15 -3.36 -11.06
N VAL A 75 -19.74 -2.10 -11.14
CA VAL A 75 -20.57 -0.94 -10.80
C VAL A 75 -20.64 0.02 -11.98
N VAL A 76 -21.84 0.53 -12.23
CA VAL A 76 -22.12 1.58 -13.21
C VAL A 76 -22.83 2.77 -12.55
N GLU A 77 -22.67 3.97 -13.10
CA GLU A 77 -23.33 5.20 -12.67
C GLU A 77 -24.37 5.65 -13.69
N VAL A 78 -25.48 6.23 -13.23
CA VAL A 78 -26.50 6.80 -14.13
C VAL A 78 -26.01 8.13 -14.69
N VAL A 79 -25.79 8.19 -16.00
CA VAL A 79 -25.34 9.39 -16.73
C VAL A 79 -26.46 10.08 -17.51
N ARG A 80 -27.61 9.41 -17.67
CA ARG A 80 -28.85 10.01 -18.19
C ARG A 80 -30.08 9.43 -17.48
N GLU A 81 -30.90 10.31 -16.92
CA GLU A 81 -32.19 9.94 -16.31
C GLU A 81 -33.18 9.42 -17.37
N TRP A 82 -34.28 8.84 -16.92
CA TRP A 82 -35.29 8.22 -17.78
C TRP A 82 -35.71 9.08 -18.97
N TYR A 83 -35.71 8.48 -20.15
CA TYR A 83 -36.28 9.04 -21.37
C TYR A 83 -37.01 7.95 -22.15
N GLU A 84 -37.95 8.34 -23.01
CA GLU A 84 -38.64 7.42 -23.91
C GLU A 84 -37.85 7.31 -25.21
N ASP A 85 -37.64 6.08 -25.68
CA ASP A 85 -36.91 5.78 -26.90
C ASP A 85 -37.82 5.00 -27.86
N ASP A 86 -38.18 5.66 -28.95
CA ASP A 86 -39.09 5.11 -29.95
C ASP A 86 -38.48 3.90 -30.68
N GLU A 87 -37.16 3.78 -30.75
CA GLU A 87 -36.46 2.66 -31.40
C GLU A 87 -36.49 1.38 -30.54
N SER A 88 -36.39 1.51 -29.21
CA SER A 88 -36.39 0.37 -28.28
C SER A 88 -37.79 -0.03 -27.81
N GLY A 89 -38.83 0.70 -28.22
CA GLY A 89 -40.23 0.40 -27.88
C GLY A 89 -40.54 0.52 -26.39
N GLY A 90 -39.84 1.41 -25.68
CA GLY A 90 -39.92 1.57 -24.23
C GLY A 90 -39.01 2.70 -23.73
N GLY A 91 -38.98 2.94 -22.42
CA GLY A 91 -38.06 3.93 -21.87
C GLY A 91 -36.77 3.35 -21.31
N CYS A 92 -35.76 4.20 -21.29
CA CYS A 92 -34.36 3.86 -21.14
C CYS A 92 -33.70 4.80 -20.13
N VAL A 93 -32.56 4.37 -19.59
CA VAL A 93 -31.59 5.23 -18.89
C VAL A 93 -30.21 4.95 -19.47
N ASP A 94 -29.30 5.92 -19.45
CA ASP A 94 -27.91 5.67 -19.85
C ASP A 94 -27.05 5.48 -18.61
N VAL A 95 -26.22 4.44 -18.63
CA VAL A 95 -25.30 4.11 -17.54
C VAL A 95 -23.87 4.04 -18.02
N LYS A 96 -22.94 4.41 -17.15
CA LYS A 96 -21.51 4.41 -17.43
C LYS A 96 -20.74 3.53 -16.46
N ALA A 97 -19.78 2.76 -16.95
CA ALA A 97 -18.87 1.95 -16.17
C ALA A 97 -18.08 2.84 -15.18
N VAL A 98 -18.16 2.46 -13.90
CA VAL A 98 -17.37 3.06 -12.82
C VAL A 98 -16.16 2.19 -12.51
N GLY A 99 -16.38 0.89 -12.34
CA GLY A 99 -15.30 -0.08 -12.13
C GLY A 99 -15.79 -1.50 -11.87
N GLU A 100 -14.89 -2.47 -12.07
CA GLU A 100 -15.17 -3.89 -11.88
C GLU A 100 -15.16 -4.27 -10.38
N MET A 101 -16.00 -5.20 -9.94
CA MET A 101 -15.91 -5.73 -8.58
C MET A 101 -14.59 -6.46 -8.40
N ARG A 102 -13.83 -6.17 -7.34
CA ARG A 102 -12.55 -6.84 -7.08
C ARG A 102 -12.73 -8.35 -6.94
N ASN A 103 -13.79 -8.75 -6.23
CA ASN A 103 -14.29 -10.11 -6.20
C ASN A 103 -15.77 -10.12 -6.58
N GLY A 104 -16.11 -10.78 -7.68
CA GLY A 104 -17.50 -10.90 -8.12
C GLY A 104 -18.31 -11.76 -7.16
N ILE A 105 -19.38 -11.21 -6.59
CA ILE A 105 -20.17 -11.86 -5.54
C ILE A 105 -21.32 -12.66 -6.15
N ASN A 106 -21.33 -13.97 -5.90
CA ASN A 106 -22.34 -14.86 -6.48
C ASN A 106 -23.62 -14.95 -5.63
N LEU A 107 -24.71 -15.40 -6.25
CA LEU A 107 -26.01 -15.50 -5.58
C LEU A 107 -26.02 -16.44 -4.36
N GLN A 108 -25.16 -17.47 -4.33
CA GLN A 108 -25.10 -18.39 -3.19
C GLN A 108 -24.43 -17.73 -1.99
N GLU A 109 -23.36 -16.98 -2.21
CA GLU A 109 -22.69 -16.18 -1.19
C GLU A 109 -23.63 -15.14 -0.60
N MET A 110 -24.34 -14.37 -1.44
CA MET A 110 -25.30 -13.37 -0.94
C MET A 110 -26.42 -13.99 -0.09
N LYS A 111 -26.84 -15.22 -0.39
CA LYS A 111 -27.88 -15.93 0.39
C LYS A 111 -27.39 -16.49 1.72
N ARG A 112 -26.08 -16.76 1.85
CA ARG A 112 -25.47 -17.24 3.10
C ARG A 112 -25.23 -16.10 4.08
N GLU A 113 -25.07 -14.88 3.58
CA GLU A 113 -24.84 -13.70 4.41
C GLU A 113 -26.11 -13.28 5.16
N SER A 114 -25.99 -13.16 6.49
CA SER A 114 -27.11 -12.88 7.38
C SER A 114 -27.66 -11.46 7.22
N GLY A 115 -26.79 -10.51 6.85
CA GLY A 115 -27.15 -9.10 6.61
C GLY A 115 -27.92 -8.83 5.31
N LEU A 116 -28.05 -9.80 4.40
CA LEU A 116 -28.72 -9.61 3.10
C LEU A 116 -30.09 -10.27 3.00
N LYS A 117 -30.64 -10.81 4.10
CA LYS A 117 -31.90 -11.58 4.10
C LYS A 117 -33.10 -10.83 3.51
N ASP A 118 -33.12 -9.50 3.66
CA ASP A 118 -34.20 -8.65 3.17
C ASP A 118 -33.98 -8.12 1.75
N PHE A 119 -32.94 -8.59 1.06
CA PHE A 119 -32.64 -8.14 -0.29
C PHE A 119 -33.79 -8.51 -1.24
N VAL A 120 -34.37 -7.48 -1.89
CA VAL A 120 -35.50 -7.59 -2.83
C VAL A 120 -35.22 -8.61 -3.95
N LEU A 121 -33.95 -8.78 -4.33
CA LEU A 121 -33.50 -9.78 -5.30
C LEU A 121 -33.94 -11.21 -4.94
N PHE A 122 -33.96 -11.58 -3.65
CA PHE A 122 -34.30 -12.92 -3.21
C PHE A 122 -35.80 -13.18 -3.23
N ARG A 123 -36.60 -12.16 -2.91
CA ARG A 123 -38.06 -12.21 -2.94
C ARG A 123 -38.60 -12.12 -4.37
N GLN A 124 -37.91 -11.38 -5.24
CA GLN A 124 -38.31 -11.12 -6.63
C GLN A 124 -37.16 -11.40 -7.62
N PRO A 125 -36.77 -12.67 -7.82
CA PRO A 125 -35.61 -13.02 -8.65
C PRO A 125 -35.79 -12.68 -10.13
N ARG A 126 -37.03 -12.59 -10.62
CA ARG A 126 -37.36 -12.25 -12.01
C ARG A 126 -37.36 -10.75 -12.32
N LEU A 127 -37.23 -9.89 -11.31
CA LEU A 127 -37.20 -8.44 -11.53
C LEU A 127 -35.82 -8.01 -12.04
N SER A 128 -35.75 -7.33 -13.19
CA SER A 128 -34.48 -6.98 -13.87
C SER A 128 -33.79 -5.74 -13.32
N VAL A 129 -34.57 -4.79 -12.78
CA VAL A 129 -34.06 -3.58 -12.12
C VAL A 129 -34.59 -3.53 -10.71
N VAL A 130 -33.70 -3.56 -9.72
CA VAL A 130 -34.04 -3.76 -8.31
C VAL A 130 -33.47 -2.62 -7.47
N PRO A 131 -34.24 -2.00 -6.55
CA PRO A 131 -33.68 -1.05 -5.59
C PRO A 131 -32.79 -1.77 -4.59
N VAL A 132 -31.68 -1.13 -4.22
CA VAL A 132 -30.74 -1.63 -3.21
C VAL A 132 -30.74 -0.62 -2.07
N GLY A 133 -30.94 -1.10 -0.85
CA GLY A 133 -30.77 -0.27 0.35
C GLY A 133 -29.31 0.13 0.52
N GLU A 134 -29.05 1.28 1.13
CA GLU A 134 -27.66 1.73 1.38
C GLU A 134 -26.88 0.74 2.26
N ASP A 135 -27.54 0.17 3.26
CA ASP A 135 -27.03 -0.92 4.10
C ASP A 135 -26.65 -2.17 3.30
N LEU A 136 -27.52 -2.58 2.38
CA LEU A 136 -27.27 -3.72 1.49
C LEU A 136 -26.13 -3.43 0.50
N TRP A 137 -26.07 -2.20 -0.02
CA TRP A 137 -25.02 -1.76 -0.92
C TRP A 137 -23.65 -1.87 -0.26
N VAL A 138 -23.51 -1.24 0.92
CA VAL A 138 -22.28 -1.32 1.71
C VAL A 138 -21.91 -2.76 1.97
N LYS A 139 -22.85 -3.60 2.42
CA LYS A 139 -22.57 -5.00 2.74
C LYS A 139 -22.10 -5.82 1.54
N ILE A 140 -22.69 -5.61 0.37
CA ILE A 140 -22.26 -6.29 -0.87
C ILE A 140 -20.88 -5.82 -1.31
N CYS A 141 -20.58 -4.52 -1.20
CA CYS A 141 -19.24 -3.99 -1.45
C CYS A 141 -18.22 -4.59 -0.48
N GLU A 142 -18.53 -4.68 0.81
CA GLU A 142 -17.67 -5.35 1.82
C GLU A 142 -17.36 -6.80 1.42
N MET A 143 -18.39 -7.58 1.10
CA MET A 143 -18.23 -8.98 0.68
C MET A 143 -17.33 -9.09 -0.55
N GLY A 144 -17.50 -8.20 -1.53
CA GLY A 144 -16.70 -8.15 -2.76
C GLY A 144 -15.28 -7.61 -2.58
N GLY A 145 -14.94 -7.12 -1.39
CA GLY A 145 -13.72 -6.37 -1.16
C GLY A 145 -13.66 -5.08 -1.96
N GLY A 146 -14.80 -4.48 -2.30
CA GLY A 146 -14.96 -3.26 -3.09
C GLY A 146 -15.00 -3.46 -4.61
N TYR A 147 -15.07 -2.36 -5.35
CA TYR A 147 -14.94 -2.28 -6.80
C TYR A 147 -13.81 -1.33 -7.22
N GLU A 148 -13.32 -1.44 -8.44
CA GLU A 148 -12.29 -0.55 -8.96
C GLU A 148 -12.75 0.91 -8.91
N GLY A 149 -11.94 1.78 -8.30
CA GLY A 149 -12.27 3.21 -8.19
C GLY A 149 -13.26 3.60 -7.09
N ASP A 150 -13.72 2.66 -6.25
CA ASP A 150 -14.62 2.94 -5.12
C ASP A 150 -13.95 3.62 -3.92
N GLY A 151 -12.62 3.70 -3.91
CA GLY A 151 -11.84 4.19 -2.77
C GLY A 151 -11.98 3.33 -1.50
N GLY A 152 -12.67 2.20 -1.59
CA GLY A 152 -13.08 1.29 -0.53
C GLY A 152 -12.27 -0.01 -0.57
N GLY A 153 -10.96 0.09 -0.52
CA GLY A 153 -10.18 -0.97 0.12
C GLY A 153 -10.39 -0.87 1.63
N GLU A 154 -11.24 -1.75 2.17
CA GLU A 154 -11.50 -1.97 3.61
C GLU A 154 -12.37 -0.92 4.33
N SER A 155 -13.67 -1.20 4.44
CA SER A 155 -14.55 -0.64 5.47
C SER A 155 -15.30 -1.79 6.13
N GLU A 156 -15.02 -2.15 7.37
CA GLU A 156 -15.89 -3.01 8.17
C GLU A 156 -16.69 -2.17 9.17
N ALA A 157 -17.98 -2.51 9.28
CA ALA A 157 -18.97 -1.93 10.17
C ALA A 157 -18.64 -2.06 11.66
N PHE A 158 -18.79 -0.95 12.39
CA PHE A 158 -18.70 -0.86 13.85
C PHE A 158 -19.99 -1.32 14.52
N HIS A 159 -19.91 -2.25 15.47
CA HIS A 159 -20.89 -2.37 16.55
C HIS A 159 -20.20 -2.15 17.90
N ILE A 160 -20.61 -1.08 18.58
CA ILE A 160 -20.19 -0.68 19.92
C ILE A 160 -20.87 -1.59 20.95
N PHE A 161 -20.12 -2.25 21.83
CA PHE A 161 -20.59 -2.64 23.16
C PHE A 161 -19.44 -2.75 24.18
N GLY A 162 -19.57 -2.00 25.28
CA GLY A 162 -19.21 -2.45 26.63
C GLY A 162 -17.76 -2.31 27.11
N VAL A 163 -17.52 -1.31 27.96
CA VAL A 163 -16.35 -1.19 28.85
C VAL A 163 -16.43 -2.23 29.96
N VAL A 164 -15.40 -3.08 30.15
CA VAL A 164 -15.06 -3.67 31.47
C VAL A 164 -13.54 -3.95 31.58
N ASN A 165 -12.91 -3.28 32.56
CA ASN A 165 -11.67 -3.62 33.31
C ASN A 165 -10.32 -3.83 32.57
N GLY A 166 -9.51 -2.77 32.52
CA GLY A 166 -8.13 -2.84 33.02
C GLY A 166 -7.01 -3.40 32.15
N MET A 167 -7.13 -3.41 30.82
CA MET A 167 -6.02 -3.70 29.90
C MET A 167 -5.61 -2.47 29.10
N VAL A 168 -4.29 -2.33 28.88
CA VAL A 168 -3.65 -1.28 28.09
C VAL A 168 -4.34 -1.14 26.73
N LYS A 169 -4.87 0.07 26.45
CA LYS A 169 -5.37 0.44 25.12
C LYS A 169 -4.20 0.47 24.14
N VAL A 170 -4.08 -0.54 23.30
CA VAL A 170 -3.44 -0.37 21.99
C VAL A 170 -4.42 0.42 21.13
N CYS A 171 -4.08 1.66 20.79
CA CYS A 171 -4.87 2.47 19.87
C CYS A 171 -5.01 1.72 18.54
N SER A 172 -6.25 1.36 18.16
CA SER A 172 -6.55 0.81 16.84
C SER A 172 -6.42 1.93 15.80
N TRP A 173 -5.24 2.08 15.22
CA TRP A 173 -5.03 2.87 14.01
C TRP A 173 -5.39 1.99 12.81
N SER A 174 -6.47 2.31 12.07
CA SER A 174 -6.60 1.86 10.66
C SER A 174 -7.73 2.59 9.92
N LYS A 175 -7.39 3.76 9.36
CA LYS A 175 -7.77 4.11 7.98
C LYS A 175 -6.47 4.51 7.29
N ARG A 176 -6.09 3.76 6.25
CA ARG A 176 -4.86 3.95 5.46
C ARG A 176 -4.89 5.34 4.83
N LEU A 177 -4.06 6.26 5.31
CA LEU A 177 -3.85 7.57 4.67
C LEU A 177 -2.74 7.43 3.63
N GLU A 178 -2.92 8.04 2.46
CA GLU A 178 -1.85 8.13 1.47
C GLU A 178 -0.75 9.07 1.98
N ARG A 179 0.52 8.65 1.87
CA ARG A 179 1.67 9.37 2.41
C ARG A 179 2.35 10.27 1.40
N GLY A 180 2.61 11.51 1.81
CA GLY A 180 3.45 12.47 1.08
C GLY A 180 4.68 12.88 1.90
N PHE A 181 5.75 13.28 1.23
CA PHE A 181 6.93 13.83 1.90
C PHE A 181 6.90 15.37 1.88
N CYS A 182 7.14 16.00 3.03
CA CYS A 182 7.25 17.46 3.13
C CYS A 182 8.22 17.88 4.24
N CYS A 183 9.23 18.68 3.90
CA CYS A 183 10.27 19.13 4.83
C CYS A 183 9.79 20.16 5.88
N GLY A 184 8.65 20.83 5.66
CA GLY A 184 8.10 21.86 6.54
C GLY A 184 6.68 21.52 6.99
N LEU A 185 6.55 20.97 8.19
CA LEU A 185 5.25 20.66 8.81
C LEU A 185 4.93 21.73 9.85
N VAL A 186 3.96 22.61 9.56
CA VAL A 186 3.50 23.66 10.47
C VAL A 186 1.98 23.57 10.61
N TYR A 187 1.49 23.45 11.84
CA TYR A 187 0.06 23.41 12.14
C TYR A 187 -0.64 24.71 11.70
N GLY A 188 -1.86 24.60 11.17
CA GLY A 188 -2.68 25.74 10.75
C GLY A 188 -2.19 26.45 9.48
N CYS A 189 -1.12 25.97 8.85
CA CYS A 189 -0.63 26.48 7.58
C CYS A 189 -1.11 25.62 6.41
N VAL A 190 -1.24 26.26 5.25
CA VAL A 190 -1.41 25.56 3.97
C VAL A 190 -0.04 25.07 3.52
N ILE A 191 0.14 23.76 3.51
CA ILE A 191 1.32 23.07 2.98
C ILE A 191 1.15 22.97 1.47
N ARG A 192 2.06 23.61 0.72
CA ARG A 192 2.05 23.61 -0.74
C ARG A 192 3.08 22.65 -1.29
N MET A 193 2.64 21.71 -2.12
CA MET A 193 3.50 20.73 -2.78
C MET A 193 3.50 20.91 -4.30
N GLN A 194 4.67 20.67 -4.89
CA GLN A 194 4.98 20.80 -6.32
C GLN A 194 5.95 19.67 -6.73
N GLY A 195 6.26 19.58 -8.03
CA GLY A 195 7.24 18.61 -8.53
C GLY A 195 6.77 17.16 -8.39
N ASP A 196 7.67 16.28 -7.98
CA ASP A 196 7.46 14.83 -7.95
C ASP A 196 6.35 14.42 -6.98
N GLU A 197 6.27 15.02 -5.79
CA GLU A 197 5.20 14.75 -4.82
C GLU A 197 3.82 15.16 -5.36
N PHE A 198 3.73 16.30 -6.04
CA PHE A 198 2.50 16.71 -6.71
C PHE A 198 2.08 15.69 -7.77
N TRP A 199 3.03 15.25 -8.60
CA TRP A 199 2.77 14.28 -9.66
C TRP A 199 2.34 12.92 -9.09
N HIS A 200 3.08 12.43 -8.10
CA HIS A 200 2.78 11.18 -7.40
C HIS A 200 1.37 11.21 -6.81
N MET A 201 1.04 12.25 -6.06
CA MET A 201 -0.26 12.33 -5.38
C MET A 201 -1.44 12.55 -6.32
N THR A 202 -1.30 13.38 -7.35
CA THR A 202 -2.44 13.75 -8.21
C THR A 202 -2.60 12.88 -9.46
N LYS A 203 -1.52 12.28 -9.97
CA LYS A 203 -1.56 11.49 -11.21
C LYS A 203 -1.41 10.00 -10.96
N VAL A 204 -0.51 9.62 -10.05
CA VAL A 204 -0.27 8.21 -9.71
C VAL A 204 -1.34 7.73 -8.73
N LEU A 205 -1.43 8.35 -7.55
CA LEU A 205 -2.43 8.03 -6.52
C LEU A 205 -3.82 8.59 -6.84
N ARG A 206 -3.91 9.53 -7.80
CA ARG A 206 -5.17 10.13 -8.28
C ARG A 206 -6.00 10.77 -7.16
N LEU A 207 -5.33 11.32 -6.15
CA LEU A 207 -5.96 11.98 -5.02
C LEU A 207 -6.77 13.20 -5.47
N ARG A 208 -7.89 13.43 -4.79
CA ARG A 208 -8.85 14.50 -5.10
C ARG A 208 -8.95 15.50 -3.96
N VAL A 209 -9.56 16.64 -4.24
CA VAL A 209 -9.93 17.63 -3.21
C VAL A 209 -10.77 16.95 -2.12
N ASN A 210 -10.53 17.33 -0.88
CA ASN A 210 -11.02 16.71 0.37
C ASN A 210 -10.41 15.33 0.68
N GLY A 211 -9.46 14.83 -0.11
CA GLY A 211 -8.68 13.65 0.23
C GLY A 211 -7.84 13.88 1.49
N ARG A 212 -7.84 12.89 2.39
CA ARG A 212 -6.98 12.88 3.57
C ARG A 212 -5.62 12.27 3.21
N VAL A 213 -4.57 12.88 3.72
CA VAL A 213 -3.18 12.48 3.46
C VAL A 213 -2.37 12.62 4.73
N GLU A 214 -1.33 11.83 4.86
CA GLU A 214 -0.38 11.93 5.96
C GLU A 214 0.96 12.43 5.40
N LEU A 215 1.50 13.48 6.00
CA LEU A 215 2.76 14.07 5.56
C LEU A 215 3.84 13.84 6.60
N PHE A 216 5.01 13.37 6.17
CA PHE A 216 6.18 13.20 7.02
C PHE A 216 7.38 13.99 6.49
N ASN A 217 8.32 14.33 7.38
CA ASN A 217 9.48 15.17 7.06
C ASN A 217 10.83 14.44 7.04
N GLY A 218 10.83 13.11 7.21
CA GLY A 218 12.05 12.29 7.29
C GLY A 218 12.87 12.47 8.57
N LYS A 219 12.38 13.28 9.53
CA LYS A 219 13.02 13.60 10.81
C LYS A 219 12.12 13.26 12.01
N GLY A 220 11.20 12.31 11.83
CA GLY A 220 10.25 11.90 12.87
C GLY A 220 9.00 12.78 12.99
N GLY A 221 8.88 13.86 12.22
CA GLY A 221 7.67 14.68 12.17
C GLY A 221 6.62 14.08 11.25
N LEU A 222 5.38 14.03 11.74
CA LEU A 222 4.22 13.49 11.05
C LEU A 222 3.03 14.44 11.22
N ILE A 223 2.26 14.69 10.17
CA ILE A 223 1.07 15.54 10.25
C ILE A 223 -0.05 15.06 9.33
N ASP A 224 -1.26 15.07 9.86
CA ASP A 224 -2.47 14.80 9.10
C ASP A 224 -2.86 16.02 8.26
N GLY A 225 -3.13 15.80 6.98
CA GLY A 225 -3.51 16.82 6.03
C GLY A 225 -4.83 16.51 5.32
N SER A 226 -5.53 17.56 4.89
CA SER A 226 -6.66 17.48 3.96
C SER A 226 -6.37 18.32 2.73
N ILE A 227 -6.49 17.71 1.55
CA ILE A 227 -6.31 18.41 0.28
C ILE A 227 -7.41 19.45 0.11
N GLN A 228 -7.05 20.72 0.04
CA GLN A 228 -8.02 21.81 -0.16
C GLN A 228 -8.14 22.18 -1.63
N ARG A 229 -7.03 22.11 -2.38
CA ARG A 229 -7.00 22.55 -3.77
C ARG A 229 -5.95 21.79 -4.56
N ILE A 230 -6.33 21.45 -5.80
CA ILE A 230 -5.45 20.87 -6.81
C ILE A 230 -5.51 21.78 -8.03
N ASP A 231 -4.35 22.29 -8.45
CA ASP A 231 -4.18 22.99 -9.72
C ASP A 231 -3.34 22.13 -10.69
N ARG A 232 -2.90 22.72 -11.82
CA ARG A 232 -2.16 21.99 -12.87
C ARG A 232 -0.76 21.51 -12.44
N THR A 233 -0.11 22.21 -11.52
CA THR A 233 1.28 21.95 -11.09
C THR A 233 1.48 22.03 -9.58
N ARG A 234 0.40 22.22 -8.81
CA ARG A 234 0.48 22.42 -7.36
C ARG A 234 -0.70 21.81 -6.63
N LEU A 235 -0.41 21.36 -5.41
CA LEU A 235 -1.34 20.74 -4.46
C LEU A 235 -1.24 21.52 -3.15
N ASP A 236 -2.36 22.05 -2.67
CA ASP A 236 -2.44 22.76 -1.38
C ASP A 236 -3.17 21.86 -0.37
N ILE A 237 -2.48 21.55 0.73
CA ILE A 237 -2.96 20.70 1.82
C ILE A 237 -3.08 21.55 3.08
N MET A 238 -4.22 21.45 3.76
CA MET A 238 -4.39 22.06 5.08
C MET A 238 -4.02 21.04 6.15
N ALA A 239 -3.12 21.41 7.05
CA ALA A 239 -2.84 20.64 8.26
C ALA A 239 -4.09 20.59 9.16
N VAL A 240 -4.53 19.38 9.52
CA VAL A 240 -5.76 19.14 10.30
C VAL A 240 -5.46 19.03 11.80
N GLU A 241 -4.30 18.49 12.15
CA GLU A 241 -3.86 18.25 13.53
C GLU A 241 -2.44 18.78 13.76
N ASP A 242 -2.05 18.97 15.02
CA ASP A 242 -0.68 19.30 15.38
C ASP A 242 0.30 18.20 14.93
N PRO A 243 1.52 18.57 14.48
CA PRO A 243 2.53 17.59 14.11
C PRO A 243 2.84 16.64 15.26
N LYS A 244 2.67 15.35 15.02
CA LYS A 244 3.14 14.27 15.90
C LYS A 244 4.64 14.13 15.69
N LEU A 245 5.40 14.16 16.80
CA LEU A 245 6.82 13.85 16.79
C LEU A 245 6.98 12.41 17.27
N VAL A 246 7.46 11.57 16.36
CA VAL A 246 7.85 10.20 16.67
C VAL A 246 9.37 10.20 16.83
N PRO A 247 9.90 9.83 18.01
CA PRO A 247 11.35 9.74 18.21
C PRO A 247 11.92 8.60 17.35
N PRO A 248 13.22 8.63 17.00
CA PRO A 248 13.86 7.50 16.34
C PRO A 248 13.72 6.25 17.22
N GLN A 249 13.22 5.16 16.65
CA GLN A 249 13.05 3.88 17.36
C GLN A 249 14.43 3.23 17.62
N ASN A 250 14.55 2.60 18.80
CA ASN A 250 15.53 1.59 19.22
C ASN A 250 16.97 1.73 18.67
N MET A 251 17.71 0.61 18.70
CA MET A 251 19.14 0.52 18.38
C MET A 251 19.40 0.86 16.91
N GLN A 252 20.38 1.74 16.66
CA GLN A 252 20.70 2.20 15.31
C GLN A 252 21.72 1.28 14.64
N TRP A 253 21.25 0.54 13.64
CA TRP A 253 22.10 -0.36 12.84
C TRP A 253 22.56 0.30 11.56
N HIS A 254 23.87 0.39 11.37
CA HIS A 254 24.48 0.84 10.13
C HIS A 254 24.97 -0.36 9.32
N VAL A 255 24.63 -0.37 8.03
CA VAL A 255 24.86 -1.49 7.11
C VAL A 255 26.00 -1.18 6.16
N PHE A 256 27.05 -1.99 6.20
CA PHE A 256 28.05 -2.09 5.13
C PHE A 256 27.78 -3.35 4.32
N SER A 257 27.45 -3.20 3.04
CA SER A 257 27.16 -4.34 2.17
C SER A 257 27.84 -4.15 0.83
N ALA A 258 28.47 -5.21 0.31
CA ALA A 258 28.95 -5.21 -1.07
C ALA A 258 27.77 -5.08 -2.04
N PHE A 259 27.97 -4.34 -3.13
CA PHE A 259 26.96 -4.12 -4.16
C PHE A 259 27.42 -4.84 -5.42
N ASP A 260 26.78 -5.95 -5.76
CA ASP A 260 26.99 -6.59 -7.06
C ASP A 260 26.18 -5.82 -8.12
N GLU A 261 26.68 -4.64 -8.53
CA GLU A 261 26.14 -3.97 -9.71
C GLU A 261 26.88 -4.47 -10.94
N PHE A 262 26.66 -5.73 -11.36
CA PHE A 262 27.22 -6.27 -12.58
C PHE A 262 26.82 -5.41 -13.80
N LEU A 263 27.71 -4.51 -14.19
CA LEU A 263 27.72 -3.75 -15.43
C LEU A 263 28.10 -4.70 -16.56
N VAL A 264 27.12 -5.13 -17.36
CA VAL A 264 27.18 -5.40 -18.81
C VAL A 264 25.83 -5.90 -19.33
N THR A 265 25.01 -6.57 -18.51
CA THR A 265 23.73 -7.14 -19.00
C THR A 265 22.55 -6.16 -19.03
N LYS A 266 22.69 -4.97 -18.43
CA LYS A 266 21.64 -3.93 -18.38
C LYS A 266 21.45 -3.21 -19.73
N TRP A 267 22.45 -3.23 -20.61
CA TRP A 267 22.35 -2.66 -21.95
C TRP A 267 21.37 -3.43 -22.85
N ILE A 268 21.31 -4.76 -22.74
CA ILE A 268 20.41 -5.58 -23.57
C ILE A 268 18.94 -5.46 -23.12
N LEU A 269 18.69 -5.31 -21.81
CA LEU A 269 17.32 -5.19 -21.28
C LEU A 269 16.72 -3.78 -21.38
N THR A 270 17.55 -2.74 -21.39
CA THR A 270 17.10 -1.36 -21.66
C THR A 270 16.55 -1.22 -23.08
N PHE A 271 17.05 -2.02 -24.04
CA PHE A 271 16.52 -2.08 -25.41
C PHE A 271 15.16 -2.81 -25.52
N LEU A 272 14.76 -3.56 -24.50
CA LEU A 272 13.52 -4.37 -24.46
C LEU A 272 12.44 -3.83 -23.51
N GLY A 273 12.64 -2.65 -22.91
CA GLY A 273 11.61 -1.95 -22.12
C GLY A 273 11.23 -2.62 -20.78
N MET A 274 11.99 -3.61 -20.31
CA MET A 274 11.76 -4.25 -19.01
C MET A 274 12.72 -3.67 -17.96
N LEU A 275 12.28 -2.63 -17.24
CA LEU A 275 12.95 -2.14 -16.03
C LEU A 275 12.74 -3.16 -14.90
N LYS A 276 13.56 -4.20 -14.83
CA LYS A 276 13.72 -4.95 -13.56
C LYS A 276 14.59 -4.10 -12.63
N SER A 277 14.09 -3.79 -11.44
CA SER A 277 14.85 -3.19 -10.35
C SER A 277 16.11 -4.03 -10.08
N GLY A 278 17.24 -3.35 -9.87
CA GLY A 278 18.52 -4.03 -9.62
C GLY A 278 18.57 -4.67 -8.23
N GLN A 279 19.54 -5.56 -8.00
CA GLN A 279 19.79 -6.14 -6.68
C GLN A 279 20.10 -5.07 -5.62
N ALA A 280 20.83 -4.02 -6.00
CA ALA A 280 21.09 -2.86 -5.16
C ALA A 280 19.80 -2.09 -4.77
N ASP A 281 18.89 -1.89 -5.72
CA ASP A 281 17.59 -1.22 -5.47
C ASP A 281 16.80 -2.04 -4.44
N TRP A 282 16.73 -3.36 -4.64
CA TRP A 282 16.06 -4.27 -3.71
C TRP A 282 16.71 -4.29 -2.32
N LEU A 283 18.03 -4.31 -2.23
CA LEU A 283 18.76 -4.27 -0.96
C LEU A 283 18.45 -2.99 -0.18
N VAL A 284 18.50 -1.83 -0.85
CA VAL A 284 18.23 -0.52 -0.23
C VAL A 284 16.77 -0.40 0.19
N GLU A 285 15.83 -0.85 -0.64
CA GLU A 285 14.41 -0.95 -0.30
C GLU A 285 14.23 -1.73 1.01
N LYS A 286 14.84 -2.92 1.09
CA LYS A 286 14.63 -3.81 2.22
C LYS A 286 15.40 -3.39 3.49
N CYS A 287 16.57 -2.76 3.37
CA CYS A 287 17.24 -2.12 4.50
C CYS A 287 16.40 -0.95 5.05
N THR A 288 15.73 -0.21 4.16
CA THR A 288 14.80 0.84 4.55
C THR A 288 13.61 0.25 5.31
N GLU A 289 12.99 -0.81 4.79
CA GLU A 289 11.86 -1.51 5.42
C GLU A 289 12.20 -2.13 6.79
N LEU A 290 13.39 -2.71 6.94
CA LEU A 290 13.81 -3.33 8.21
C LEU A 290 14.28 -2.33 9.26
N GLY A 291 14.35 -1.03 8.95
CA GLY A 291 14.72 -0.01 9.93
C GLY A 291 16.23 0.28 10.05
N ALA A 292 17.07 -0.12 9.08
CA ALA A 292 18.51 0.24 9.11
C ALA A 292 18.70 1.76 9.19
N HIS A 293 19.55 2.25 10.09
CA HIS A 293 19.82 3.69 10.24
C HIS A 293 20.49 4.27 8.99
N GLY A 294 21.45 3.54 8.44
CA GLY A 294 22.14 3.93 7.22
C GLY A 294 22.69 2.74 6.47
N VAL A 295 22.92 2.93 5.18
CA VAL A 295 23.57 1.97 4.29
C VAL A 295 24.78 2.64 3.65
N THR A 296 25.91 1.93 3.66
CA THR A 296 27.13 2.28 2.95
C THR A 296 27.50 1.14 2.01
N PRO A 297 27.57 1.38 0.69
CA PRO A 297 28.08 0.40 -0.24
C PRO A 297 29.55 0.09 0.05
N LEU A 298 29.88 -1.18 0.22
CA LEU A 298 31.25 -1.63 0.40
C LEU A 298 31.89 -1.82 -0.98
N LEU A 299 32.97 -1.10 -1.24
CA LEU A 299 33.81 -1.27 -2.41
C LEU A 299 34.73 -2.47 -2.20
N THR A 300 34.46 -3.53 -2.95
CA THR A 300 35.29 -4.73 -3.05
C THR A 300 35.97 -4.79 -4.42
N GLU A 301 36.93 -5.70 -4.61
CA GLU A 301 37.64 -5.85 -5.89
C GLU A 301 36.72 -6.08 -7.11
N ARG A 302 35.54 -6.69 -6.90
CA ARG A 302 34.55 -6.94 -7.96
C ARG A 302 33.41 -5.92 -7.99
N SER A 303 33.38 -4.95 -7.08
CA SER A 303 32.31 -3.94 -7.00
C SER A 303 32.65 -2.72 -7.88
N PRO A 304 31.84 -2.38 -8.88
CA PRO A 304 32.10 -1.20 -9.70
C PRO A 304 31.84 0.11 -8.95
N MET A 305 32.47 1.19 -9.45
CA MET A 305 32.29 2.53 -8.93
C MET A 305 30.83 2.99 -9.10
N ILE A 306 30.21 3.47 -8.02
CA ILE A 306 28.85 3.99 -8.03
C ILE A 306 28.84 5.38 -8.67
N SER A 307 28.01 5.56 -9.70
CA SER A 307 27.81 6.84 -10.37
C SER A 307 26.80 7.73 -9.63
N ASP A 308 26.86 9.05 -9.82
CA ASP A 308 25.92 10.01 -9.21
C ASP A 308 24.45 9.68 -9.55
N ASN A 309 24.17 9.29 -10.80
CA ASN A 309 22.83 8.84 -11.22
C ASN A 309 22.34 7.59 -10.44
N CYS A 310 23.25 6.74 -9.99
CA CYS A 310 22.91 5.59 -9.17
C CYS A 310 22.55 6.03 -7.75
N VAL A 311 23.24 7.01 -7.19
CA VAL A 311 22.93 7.60 -5.87
C VAL A 311 21.54 8.23 -5.87
N ASP A 312 21.22 9.07 -6.87
CA ASP A 312 19.90 9.70 -6.99
C ASP A 312 18.79 8.65 -7.09
N ARG A 313 19.00 7.60 -7.91
CA ARG A 313 18.07 6.47 -8.03
C ARG A 313 17.84 5.77 -6.69
N LEU A 314 18.91 5.48 -5.94
CA LEU A 314 18.81 4.79 -4.65
C LEU A 314 18.14 5.68 -3.60
N GLN A 315 18.38 7.00 -3.61
CA GLN A 315 17.66 7.95 -2.75
C GLN A 315 16.15 7.93 -3.04
N HIS A 316 15.74 7.89 -4.31
CA HIS A 316 14.33 7.73 -4.67
C HIS A 316 13.74 6.40 -4.15
N VAL A 317 14.52 5.31 -4.18
CA VAL A 317 14.11 4.02 -3.60
C VAL A 317 13.92 4.12 -2.09
N ILE A 318 14.83 4.78 -1.36
CA ILE A 318 14.70 5.01 0.08
C ILE A 318 13.44 5.81 0.40
N LEU A 319 13.19 6.90 -0.35
CA LEU A 319 12.02 7.73 -0.14
C LEU A 319 10.71 6.97 -0.43
N ALA A 320 10.68 6.18 -1.51
CA ALA A 320 9.54 5.34 -1.86
C ALA A 320 9.29 4.25 -0.81
N ALA A 321 10.34 3.55 -0.37
CA ALA A 321 10.26 2.53 0.66
C ALA A 321 9.81 3.15 2.00
N THR A 322 10.35 4.31 2.39
CA THR A 322 9.95 5.02 3.63
C THR A 322 8.46 5.39 3.63
N LYS A 323 7.93 5.86 2.49
CA LYS A 323 6.49 6.08 2.32
C LYS A 323 5.68 4.80 2.48
N GLN A 324 6.22 3.67 2.03
CA GLN A 324 5.57 2.36 2.08
C GLN A 324 5.75 1.64 3.43
N CYS A 325 6.69 2.05 4.29
CA CYS A 325 7.00 1.41 5.59
C CYS A 325 5.88 1.47 6.66
N GLU A 326 4.64 1.77 6.27
CA GLU A 326 3.43 1.53 7.08
C GLU A 326 2.50 0.48 6.49
N GLN A 327 2.70 0.11 5.23
CA GLN A 327 1.77 -0.72 4.49
C GLN A 327 1.88 -2.19 4.87
N LEU A 328 2.90 -2.56 5.67
CA LEU A 328 3.31 -3.94 5.92
C LEU A 328 3.23 -4.35 7.40
N LEU A 329 2.23 -3.87 8.14
CA LEU A 329 1.79 -4.55 9.36
C LEU A 329 0.75 -5.62 9.00
N LYS A 330 1.18 -6.67 8.29
CA LYS A 330 0.30 -7.80 7.98
C LYS A 330 0.44 -8.86 9.05
N VAL A 331 -0.56 -8.94 9.93
CA VAL A 331 -0.80 -10.11 10.77
C VAL A 331 -1.05 -11.31 9.85
N LEU A 332 -0.08 -12.21 9.73
CA LEU A 332 -0.33 -13.58 9.27
C LEU A 332 -0.91 -14.35 10.45
N TRP A 333 -2.23 -14.38 10.57
CA TRP A 333 -2.92 -15.40 11.34
C TRP A 333 -3.81 -16.21 10.39
N GLU A 334 -3.79 -17.52 10.61
CA GLU A 334 -4.46 -18.63 9.90
C GLU A 334 -3.74 -19.24 8.68
N MET A 335 -3.01 -20.34 8.96
CA MET A 335 -3.23 -21.63 8.27
C MET A 335 -2.78 -22.79 9.17
N GLU A 336 -3.75 -23.59 9.62
CA GLU A 336 -3.62 -24.72 10.55
C GLU A 336 -3.05 -26.00 9.90
N THR A 337 -2.26 -25.92 8.82
CA THR A 337 -1.91 -27.11 8.01
C THR A 337 -0.45 -27.28 7.61
N TRP A 338 0.51 -26.61 8.26
CA TRP A 338 1.93 -26.80 7.92
C TRP A 338 2.79 -27.13 9.16
N LYS A 339 3.29 -28.37 9.23
CA LYS A 339 4.12 -28.94 10.32
C LYS A 339 5.56 -28.39 10.41
N LYS A 340 5.83 -27.15 9.98
CA LYS A 340 7.11 -26.46 10.22
C LYS A 340 6.86 -24.94 10.36
N PRO A 341 6.99 -24.36 11.56
CA PRO A 341 6.87 -22.92 11.73
C PRO A 341 8.21 -22.26 11.41
N MET A 342 8.25 -21.43 10.36
CA MET A 342 9.11 -20.24 10.37
C MET A 342 8.17 -19.05 10.30
N VAL A 343 7.86 -18.53 11.49
CA VAL A 343 7.08 -17.32 11.68
C VAL A 343 8.05 -16.14 11.56
N PHE A 344 7.92 -15.33 10.52
CA PHE A 344 8.51 -13.99 10.48
C PHE A 344 7.37 -12.98 10.56
N ILE A 345 7.02 -12.58 11.78
CA ILE A 345 6.17 -11.42 12.05
C ILE A 345 7.14 -10.28 12.32
N PHE A 346 7.34 -9.40 11.35
CA PHE A 346 8.02 -8.13 11.60
C PHE A 346 6.94 -7.10 11.90
N CYS A 347 6.98 -6.51 13.10
CA CYS A 347 6.34 -5.22 13.30
C CYS A 347 7.23 -4.21 12.58
N ILE A 348 6.98 -3.93 11.30
CA ILE A 348 7.59 -2.76 10.65
C ILE A 348 6.97 -1.55 11.35
N GLY A 349 7.68 -1.01 12.35
CA GLY A 349 7.30 0.21 13.04
C GLY A 349 7.20 1.36 12.04
N GLN A 350 6.36 2.36 12.32
CA GLN A 350 6.23 3.55 11.49
C GLN A 350 7.61 4.18 11.26
N ARG A 351 8.17 4.00 10.05
CA ARG A 351 9.46 4.61 9.72
C ARG A 351 9.25 6.04 9.27
N LEU A 352 9.55 6.96 10.17
CA LEU A 352 9.43 8.42 9.96
C LEU A 352 10.79 9.12 9.86
N HIS A 353 11.87 8.37 10.07
CA HIS A 353 13.25 8.80 9.88
C HIS A 353 13.81 8.20 8.59
N GLU A 354 14.30 9.06 7.72
CA GLU A 354 14.92 8.66 6.45
C GLU A 354 16.20 7.86 6.71
N MET A 355 16.42 6.81 5.92
CA MET A 355 17.68 6.05 5.97
C MET A 355 18.79 6.86 5.31
N ALA A 356 19.94 6.99 5.98
CA ALA A 356 21.09 7.64 5.37
C ALA A 356 21.74 6.74 4.30
N LEU A 357 21.86 7.22 3.08
CA LEU A 357 22.73 6.61 2.06
C LEU A 357 24.08 7.31 2.08
N ASN A 358 25.13 6.61 2.49
CA ASN A 358 26.47 7.15 2.60
C ASN A 358 27.32 6.83 1.37
N PRO A 359 28.36 7.62 1.08
CA PRO A 359 29.24 7.37 -0.05
C PRO A 359 29.95 6.02 0.09
N PRO A 360 30.32 5.37 -1.02
CA PRO A 360 30.94 4.05 -0.98
C PRO A 360 32.25 4.06 -0.18
N ALA A 361 32.50 2.98 0.57
CA ALA A 361 33.65 2.85 1.46
C ALA A 361 34.39 1.54 1.18
N ASN A 362 35.72 1.52 1.30
CA ASN A 362 36.50 0.29 1.22
C ASN A 362 36.69 -0.35 2.61
N ALA A 363 37.11 -1.62 2.66
CA ALA A 363 37.33 -2.33 3.92
C ALA A 363 38.27 -1.59 4.89
N GLY A 364 39.35 -0.97 4.40
CA GLY A 364 40.29 -0.20 5.23
C GLY A 364 39.68 1.05 5.87
N SER A 365 38.81 1.75 5.13
CA SER A 365 38.17 2.99 5.58
C SER A 365 37.10 2.78 6.67
N ILE A 366 36.57 1.56 6.79
CA ILE A 366 35.57 1.22 7.81
C ILE A 366 36.18 0.69 9.11
N LEU A 367 37.47 0.31 9.12
CA LEU A 367 38.14 -0.21 10.33
C LEU A 367 38.06 0.75 11.54
N PRO A 368 38.26 2.08 11.38
CA PRO A 368 38.12 3.02 12.51
C PRO A 368 36.69 3.08 13.05
N ILE A 369 35.68 2.86 12.20
CA ILE A 369 34.27 2.84 12.60
C ILE A 369 33.99 1.59 13.41
N ILE A 370 34.49 0.43 12.95
CA ILE A 370 34.37 -0.86 13.64
C ILE A 370 35.00 -0.78 15.03
N ALA A 371 36.23 -0.26 15.13
CA ALA A 371 36.97 -0.16 16.38
C ALA A 371 36.33 0.78 17.42
N GLN A 372 35.53 1.76 16.96
CA GLN A 372 34.79 2.69 17.81
C GLN A 372 33.36 2.24 18.12
N SER A 373 32.88 1.20 17.44
CA SER A 373 31.51 0.71 17.59
C SER A 373 31.45 -0.32 18.72
N ASP A 374 30.49 -0.17 19.62
CA ASP A 374 30.28 -1.13 20.73
C ASP A 374 29.90 -2.52 20.22
N LEU A 375 29.19 -2.58 19.08
CA LEU A 375 28.73 -3.81 18.45
C LEU A 375 29.02 -3.76 16.95
N SER A 376 29.83 -4.71 16.49
CA SER A 376 30.18 -4.87 15.08
C SER A 376 30.04 -6.33 14.69
N PHE A 377 29.26 -6.64 13.66
CA PHE A 377 29.02 -8.00 13.19
C PHE A 377 29.47 -8.17 11.75
N LEU A 378 30.19 -9.24 11.46
CA LEU A 378 30.62 -9.60 10.13
C LEU A 378 29.97 -10.93 9.72
N ALA A 379 29.22 -10.96 8.62
CA ALA A 379 28.66 -12.20 8.08
C ALA A 379 29.77 -13.03 7.43
N VAL A 380 30.08 -14.19 8.03
CA VAL A 380 31.09 -15.12 7.53
C VAL A 380 30.50 -16.53 7.45
N VAL A 381 30.75 -17.20 6.34
CA VAL A 381 30.31 -18.59 6.13
C VAL A 381 30.98 -19.50 7.17
N GLU A 382 30.25 -20.49 7.68
CA GLU A 382 30.77 -21.48 8.66
C GLU A 382 31.24 -20.90 10.01
N SER A 383 30.89 -19.65 10.33
CA SER A 383 31.16 -19.05 11.65
C SER A 383 30.06 -19.35 12.67
N THR A 384 30.30 -18.95 13.93
CA THR A 384 29.36 -19.11 15.05
C THR A 384 27.97 -18.59 14.68
N PRO A 385 26.88 -19.38 14.84
CA PRO A 385 25.54 -18.91 14.52
C PRO A 385 25.20 -17.59 15.21
N VAL A 386 24.63 -16.64 14.47
CA VAL A 386 24.33 -15.29 14.97
C VAL A 386 23.55 -15.30 16.29
N ILE A 387 22.56 -16.18 16.44
CA ILE A 387 21.76 -16.32 17.66
C ILE A 387 22.63 -16.68 18.87
N SER A 388 23.62 -17.56 18.68
CA SER A 388 24.54 -17.95 19.74
C SER A 388 25.46 -16.80 20.15
N ALA A 389 25.96 -16.01 19.19
CA ALA A 389 26.78 -14.84 19.46
C ALA A 389 26.00 -13.75 20.22
N LEU A 390 24.74 -13.52 19.84
CA LEU A 390 23.88 -12.50 20.47
C LEU A 390 23.52 -12.82 21.93
N ASN A 391 23.39 -14.09 22.30
CA ASN A 391 23.04 -14.49 23.67
C ASN A 391 24.09 -14.11 24.73
N SER A 392 25.33 -13.87 24.32
CA SER A 392 26.45 -13.53 25.22
C SER A 392 26.76 -12.04 25.28
N LEU A 393 26.01 -11.19 24.55
CA LEU A 393 26.31 -9.78 24.38
C LEU A 393 25.30 -8.90 25.12
N ASN A 394 25.78 -7.74 25.57
CA ASN A 394 24.92 -6.68 26.09
C ASN A 394 24.45 -5.81 24.92
N LYS A 395 23.22 -5.29 25.02
CA LYS A 395 22.66 -4.36 24.04
C LYS A 395 23.39 -3.01 24.12
N SER A 396 23.63 -2.39 22.96
CA SER A 396 24.16 -1.03 22.81
C SER A 396 23.14 -0.17 22.04
N PRO A 397 23.15 1.17 22.17
CA PRO A 397 22.30 2.06 21.36
C PRO A 397 22.60 2.04 19.86
N SER A 398 23.77 1.57 19.42
CA SER A 398 24.13 1.52 18.00
C SER A 398 25.05 0.34 17.68
N GLY A 399 25.02 -0.09 16.43
CA GLY A 399 25.87 -1.16 15.96
C GLY A 399 26.07 -1.15 14.45
N VAL A 400 27.08 -1.89 14.03
CA VAL A 400 27.50 -2.01 12.64
C VAL A 400 27.32 -3.46 12.20
N LEU A 401 26.80 -3.65 11.00
CA LEU A 401 26.77 -4.95 10.33
C LEU A 401 27.47 -4.88 8.98
N ILE A 402 28.24 -5.91 8.66
CA ILE A 402 29.12 -5.96 7.50
C ILE A 402 28.86 -7.25 6.75
N VAL A 403 28.60 -7.15 5.45
CA VAL A 403 28.32 -8.30 4.58
C VAL A 403 29.02 -8.14 3.24
N GLY A 404 29.63 -9.23 2.77
CA GLY A 404 30.24 -9.31 1.46
C GLY A 404 31.67 -8.82 1.28
N PRO A 405 32.57 -8.77 2.29
CA PRO A 405 34.00 -8.75 1.95
C PRO A 405 34.31 -10.00 1.11
N GLU A 406 35.14 -9.84 0.08
CA GLU A 406 35.34 -10.88 -0.94
C GLU A 406 36.57 -11.76 -0.67
N GLY A 407 37.51 -11.26 0.14
CA GLY A 407 38.78 -11.93 0.44
C GLY A 407 38.97 -12.28 1.91
N GLU A 408 39.77 -13.33 2.17
CA GLU A 408 40.20 -13.70 3.52
C GLU A 408 40.96 -12.56 4.22
N GLU A 409 41.76 -11.78 3.46
CA GLU A 409 42.48 -10.62 3.99
C GLU A 409 41.54 -9.54 4.54
N GLU A 410 40.46 -9.22 3.81
CA GLU A 410 39.45 -8.26 4.25
C GLU A 410 38.70 -8.75 5.51
N VAL A 411 38.33 -10.03 5.52
CA VAL A 411 37.69 -10.68 6.68
C VAL A 411 38.60 -10.61 7.91
N ASN A 412 39.89 -10.90 7.74
CA ASN A 412 40.87 -10.85 8.83
C ASN A 412 41.03 -9.41 9.36
N MET A 413 41.22 -8.43 8.48
CA MET A 413 41.34 -7.01 8.89
C MET A 413 40.11 -6.52 9.66
N ILE A 414 38.91 -6.85 9.18
CA ILE A 414 37.65 -6.44 9.82
C ILE A 414 37.47 -7.13 11.18
N THR A 415 37.86 -8.40 11.29
CA THR A 415 37.81 -9.16 12.54
C THR A 415 38.84 -8.63 13.55
N GLU A 416 40.06 -8.32 13.11
CA GLU A 416 41.11 -7.71 13.92
C GLU A 416 40.73 -6.31 14.43
N ALA A 417 39.95 -5.56 13.66
CA ALA A 417 39.40 -4.28 14.08
C ALA A 417 38.29 -4.39 15.15
N GLY A 418 37.84 -5.61 15.48
CA GLY A 418 36.89 -5.88 16.56
C GLY A 418 35.51 -6.38 16.11
N ALA A 419 35.32 -6.68 14.82
CA ALA A 419 34.05 -7.25 14.36
C ALA A 419 33.89 -8.72 14.78
N ILE A 420 32.70 -9.08 15.23
CA ILE A 420 32.32 -10.44 15.61
C ILE A 420 31.86 -11.19 14.37
N ALA A 421 32.62 -12.20 13.95
CA ALA A 421 32.24 -13.08 12.85
C ALA A 421 31.04 -13.96 13.23
N VAL A 422 29.98 -13.91 12.42
CA VAL A 422 28.74 -14.65 12.64
C VAL A 422 28.28 -15.40 11.40
N GLY A 423 27.78 -16.62 11.61
CA GLY A 423 27.18 -17.47 10.59
C GLY A 423 25.66 -17.33 10.53
N LEU A 424 25.12 -17.38 9.31
CA LEU A 424 23.67 -17.28 9.03
C LEU A 424 23.05 -18.63 8.65
N GLY A 425 23.64 -19.72 9.14
CA GLY A 425 23.23 -21.09 8.86
C GLY A 425 24.18 -21.84 7.91
N PRO A 426 23.82 -23.08 7.52
CA PRO A 426 24.70 -23.98 6.78
C PRO A 426 24.78 -23.69 5.28
N HIS A 427 23.96 -22.77 4.76
CA HIS A 427 23.87 -22.46 3.34
C HIS A 427 24.57 -21.14 3.03
N ARG A 428 25.31 -21.10 1.91
CA ARG A 428 25.88 -19.86 1.39
C ARG A 428 24.74 -19.00 0.83
N LEU A 429 24.52 -17.85 1.46
CA LEU A 429 23.53 -16.86 1.03
C LEU A 429 24.17 -15.88 0.05
N ARG A 430 23.34 -15.29 -0.81
CA ARG A 430 23.74 -14.10 -1.59
C ARG A 430 23.90 -12.91 -0.65
N VAL A 431 24.72 -11.93 -1.04
CA VAL A 431 25.03 -10.74 -0.22
C VAL A 431 23.76 -10.06 0.26
N GLU A 432 22.80 -9.80 -0.63
CA GLU A 432 21.57 -9.09 -0.27
C GLU A 432 20.71 -9.90 0.70
N THR A 433 20.66 -11.23 0.50
CA THR A 433 19.91 -12.12 1.39
C THR A 433 20.59 -12.22 2.77
N ALA A 434 21.92 -12.28 2.80
CA ALA A 434 22.69 -12.30 4.03
C ALA A 434 22.51 -11.00 4.83
N THR A 435 22.59 -9.84 4.16
CA THR A 435 22.33 -8.53 4.77
C THR A 435 20.94 -8.47 5.38
N MET A 436 19.93 -8.94 4.67
CA MET A 436 18.55 -8.99 5.15
C MET A 436 18.36 -9.88 6.38
N VAL A 437 18.88 -11.11 6.33
CA VAL A 437 18.74 -12.06 7.43
C VAL A 437 19.47 -11.56 8.67
N LEU A 438 20.69 -11.03 8.50
CA LEU A 438 21.47 -10.48 9.61
C LEU A 438 20.79 -9.25 10.21
N LEU A 439 20.39 -8.28 9.40
CA LEU A 439 19.69 -7.07 9.86
C LEU A 439 18.40 -7.43 10.59
N ALA A 440 17.58 -8.34 10.05
CA ALA A 440 16.35 -8.77 10.70
C ALA A 440 16.61 -9.44 12.06
N ALA A 441 17.63 -10.30 12.15
CA ALA A 441 18.01 -10.95 13.41
C ALA A 441 18.46 -9.93 14.47
N LEU A 442 19.25 -8.93 14.06
CA LEU A 442 19.75 -7.87 14.94
C LEU A 442 18.62 -6.93 15.40
N MET A 443 17.70 -6.57 14.51
CA MET A 443 16.51 -5.78 14.86
C MET A 443 15.64 -6.52 15.88
N LEU A 444 15.34 -7.79 15.63
CA LEU A 444 14.57 -8.62 16.57
C LEU A 444 15.26 -8.71 17.94
N TRP A 445 16.58 -8.88 17.98
CA TRP A 445 17.33 -8.91 19.23
C TRP A 445 17.34 -7.55 19.96
N SER A 446 17.30 -6.45 19.20
CA SER A 446 17.27 -5.08 19.74
C SER A 446 15.89 -4.70 20.32
N ASP A 447 14.82 -5.26 19.76
CA ASP A 447 13.43 -4.98 20.12
C ASP A 447 12.86 -5.89 21.24
N LEU A 448 13.40 -7.12 21.36
CA LEU A 448 13.23 -7.97 22.56
C LEU A 448 13.95 -7.33 23.76
#